data_AF-A0A2V7PUF2-F1
#
_entry.id   AF-A0A2V7PUF2-F1
#
_cell.length_a   1.000
_cell.length_b   1.000
_cell.length_c   1.000
_cell.angle_alpha   90.00
_cell.angle_beta   90.00
_cell.angle_gamma   90.00
#
_symmetry.space_group_name_H-M   'P 1'
#
loop_
_entity.id
_entity.type
_entity.pdbx_description
1 polymer ?
#
loop_
_entity_poly.entity_id
_entity_poly.type
_entity_poly.pdbx_seq_one_letter_code
_entity_poly.pdbx_strand_id
1 'polypeptide(L)'
;MAGDGVSAARDWFEREAAGAPEALRARAAGFLEDREPGADVAEDLAAAATAALAAALARRGDRSAALDLLAADALVTLALKARAVERPGALAAFAAALGGVGKAGR
;
A
#
# COMPACT_ATOMS: atom_id res chain seq x y z
N MET A 1 -5.27 -15.42 -18.18
CA MET A 1 -4.25 -15.68 -17.14
C MET A 1 -4.08 -14.39 -16.34
N ALA A 2 -4.99 -14.11 -15.41
CA ALA A 2 -5.03 -12.85 -14.65
C ALA A 2 -5.11 -13.06 -13.13
N GLY A 3 -4.93 -14.31 -12.66
CA GLY A 3 -5.10 -14.68 -11.25
C GLY A 3 -3.80 -14.66 -10.41
N ASP A 4 -2.63 -14.57 -11.04
CA ASP A 4 -1.35 -14.73 -10.33
C ASP A 4 -0.90 -13.45 -9.61
N GLY A 5 -1.34 -12.27 -10.07
CA GLY A 5 -0.95 -10.97 -9.51
C GLY A 5 -1.61 -10.63 -8.15
N VAL A 6 -2.92 -10.91 -7.99
CA VAL A 6 -3.64 -10.65 -6.71
C VAL A 6 -2.99 -11.47 -5.60
N SER A 7 -2.66 -12.72 -5.92
CA SER A 7 -2.05 -13.65 -4.97
C SER A 7 -0.70 -13.11 -4.50
N ALA A 8 0.15 -12.59 -5.39
CA ALA A 8 1.50 -12.17 -5.00
C ALA A 8 1.52 -11.01 -3.98
N ALA A 9 0.75 -9.94 -4.24
CA ALA A 9 0.71 -8.78 -3.34
C ALA A 9 -0.01 -9.08 -2.04
N ARG A 10 -1.12 -9.84 -2.10
CA ARG A 10 -1.87 -10.29 -0.92
C ARG A 10 -1.03 -11.24 -0.06
N ASP A 11 -0.39 -12.24 -0.67
CA ASP A 11 0.42 -13.21 0.05
C ASP A 11 1.65 -12.55 0.69
N TRP A 12 2.24 -11.57 0.00
CA TRP A 12 3.28 -10.72 0.59
C TRP A 12 2.76 -9.95 1.79
N PHE A 13 1.63 -9.25 1.63
CA PHE A 13 1.01 -8.50 2.71
C PHE A 13 0.70 -9.37 3.93
N GLU A 14 0.05 -10.53 3.75
CA GLU A 14 -0.33 -11.42 4.86
C GLU A 14 0.89 -11.95 5.61
N ARG A 15 1.98 -12.30 4.91
CA ARG A 15 3.23 -12.72 5.56
C ARG A 15 3.85 -11.59 6.37
N GLU A 16 3.91 -10.39 5.78
CA GLU A 16 4.59 -9.25 6.38
C GLU A 16 3.78 -8.57 7.50
N ALA A 17 2.45 -8.65 7.43
CA ALA A 17 1.53 -8.05 8.39
C ALA A 17 1.05 -9.03 9.47
N ALA A 18 1.56 -10.26 9.52
CA ALA A 18 1.08 -11.32 10.42
C ALA A 18 1.07 -10.92 11.92
N GLY A 19 1.97 -10.03 12.35
CA GLY A 19 2.05 -9.53 13.72
C GLY A 19 1.31 -8.21 13.97
N ALA A 20 0.65 -7.63 12.97
CA ALA A 20 -0.03 -6.35 13.09
C ALA A 20 -1.38 -6.47 13.81
N PRO A 21 -1.85 -5.39 14.48
CA PRO A 21 -3.19 -5.36 15.06
C PRO A 21 -4.27 -5.67 14.02
N GLU A 22 -5.22 -6.55 14.37
CA GLU A 22 -6.23 -7.08 13.44
C GLU A 22 -6.98 -5.98 12.68
N ALA A 23 -7.42 -4.93 13.38
CA ALA A 23 -8.16 -3.82 12.77
C ALA A 23 -7.35 -3.09 11.69
N LEU A 24 -6.03 -2.92 11.90
CA LEU A 24 -5.15 -2.30 10.92
C LEU A 24 -4.89 -3.24 9.75
N ARG A 25 -4.64 -4.52 10.02
CA ARG A 25 -4.42 -5.53 8.98
C ARG A 25 -5.64 -5.68 8.08
N ALA A 26 -6.83 -5.82 8.67
CA ALA A 26 -8.08 -5.91 7.92
C ALA A 26 -8.34 -4.64 7.09
N ARG A 27 -8.05 -3.46 7.65
CA ARG A 27 -8.25 -2.21 6.91
C ARG A 27 -7.33 -2.08 5.71
N ALA A 28 -6.03 -2.39 5.89
CA ALA A 28 -5.07 -2.36 4.79
C ALA A 28 -5.35 -3.43 3.72
N ALA A 29 -5.80 -4.63 4.13
CA ALA A 29 -6.22 -5.68 3.21
C ALA A 29 -7.41 -5.24 2.33
N GLY A 30 -8.40 -4.53 2.89
CA GLY A 30 -9.52 -4.02 2.10
C GLY A 30 -9.08 -3.11 0.94
N PHE A 31 -8.07 -2.26 1.15
CA PHE A 31 -7.53 -1.42 0.07
C PHE A 31 -6.75 -2.19 -1.00
N LEU A 32 -6.30 -3.41 -0.70
CA LEU A 32 -5.70 -4.31 -1.67
C LEU A 32 -6.77 -5.10 -2.44
N GLU A 33 -7.84 -5.50 -1.77
CA GLU A 33 -8.95 -6.25 -2.36
C GLU A 33 -9.79 -5.42 -3.33
N ASP A 34 -9.95 -4.12 -3.07
CA ASP A 34 -10.70 -3.19 -3.94
C ASP A 34 -10.00 -2.88 -5.28
N ARG A 35 -8.86 -3.53 -5.57
CA ARG A 35 -8.00 -3.19 -6.71
C ARG A 35 -7.82 -4.35 -7.67
N GLU A 36 -7.77 -4.00 -8.95
CA GLU A 36 -7.26 -4.92 -9.96
C GLU A 36 -5.76 -5.16 -9.71
N PRO A 37 -5.34 -6.43 -9.69
CA PRO A 37 -3.96 -6.82 -9.43
C PRO A 37 -3.01 -6.37 -10.55
N GLY A 38 -1.84 -5.88 -10.16
CA GLY A 38 -0.72 -5.65 -11.07
C GLY A 38 0.21 -6.85 -11.14
N ALA A 39 1.31 -6.65 -11.85
CA ALA A 39 2.40 -7.64 -11.96
C ALA A 39 3.55 -7.39 -10.97
N ASP A 40 3.53 -6.27 -10.23
CA ASP A 40 4.60 -5.84 -9.32
C ASP A 40 4.02 -5.58 -7.93
N VAL A 41 4.47 -6.38 -6.96
CA VAL A 41 4.00 -6.34 -5.57
C VAL A 41 4.22 -4.97 -4.93
N ALA A 42 5.35 -4.32 -5.22
CA ALA A 42 5.66 -3.02 -4.64
C ALA A 42 4.73 -1.93 -5.20
N GLU A 43 4.47 -1.94 -6.51
CA GLU A 43 3.55 -1.01 -7.16
C GLU A 43 2.10 -1.22 -6.66
N ASP A 44 1.66 -2.46 -6.49
CA ASP A 44 0.31 -2.76 -5.99
C ASP A 44 0.09 -2.25 -4.56
N LEU A 45 1.06 -2.49 -3.67
CA LEU A 45 1.04 -1.98 -2.30
C LEU A 45 1.06 -0.44 -2.26
N ALA A 46 1.88 0.19 -3.11
CA ALA A 46 1.95 1.65 -3.23
C ALA A 46 0.62 2.26 -3.72
N ALA A 47 -0.03 1.59 -4.65
CA ALA A 47 -1.30 2.04 -5.19
C ALA A 47 -2.45 1.85 -4.17
N ALA A 48 -2.44 0.76 -3.40
CA ALA A 48 -3.33 0.58 -2.25
C ALA A 48 -3.11 1.65 -1.18
N ALA A 49 -1.85 2.00 -0.89
CA ALA A 49 -1.52 3.08 0.05
C ALA A 49 -2.08 4.43 -0.42
N THR A 50 -2.01 4.70 -1.72
CA THR A 50 -2.56 5.93 -2.33
C THR A 50 -4.08 5.99 -2.16
N ALA A 51 -4.78 4.87 -2.37
CA ALA A 51 -6.23 4.79 -2.14
C ALA A 51 -6.59 4.98 -0.66
N ALA A 52 -5.81 4.40 0.25
CA ALA A 52 -5.98 4.58 1.69
C ALA A 52 -5.80 6.04 2.13
N LEU A 53 -4.76 6.71 1.62
CA LEU A 53 -4.54 8.13 1.88
C LEU A 53 -5.69 8.98 1.34
N ALA A 54 -6.15 8.73 0.11
CA ALA A 54 -7.29 9.45 -0.47
C ALA A 54 -8.56 9.27 0.39
N ALA A 55 -8.81 8.07 0.90
CA ALA A 55 -9.94 7.78 1.80
C ALA A 55 -9.81 8.52 3.15
N ALA A 56 -8.61 8.58 3.72
CA ALA A 56 -8.32 9.35 4.94
C ALA A 56 -8.58 10.85 4.72
N LEU A 57 -8.16 11.39 3.58
CA LEU A 57 -8.33 12.79 3.21
C LEU A 57 -9.79 13.17 2.95
N ALA A 58 -10.60 12.24 2.43
CA ALA A 58 -12.03 12.46 2.20
C ALA A 58 -12.86 12.50 3.49
N ARG A 59 -12.40 11.86 4.58
CA ARG A 59 -13.10 11.76 5.88
C ARG A 59 -12.45 12.58 7.00
N ARG A 60 -11.80 13.70 6.66
CA ARG A 60 -11.16 14.60 7.64
C ARG A 60 -12.14 14.97 8.77
N GLY A 61 -11.82 14.56 10.00
CA GLY A 61 -12.58 14.87 11.21
C GLY A 61 -13.15 13.67 11.96
N ASP A 62 -13.18 12.48 11.34
CA ASP A 62 -13.56 11.22 12.00
C ASP A 62 -12.33 10.41 12.39
N ARG A 63 -12.42 9.70 13.53
CA ARG A 63 -11.42 8.74 14.00
C ARG A 63 -11.21 7.60 12.99
N SER A 64 -12.19 7.30 12.15
CA SER A 64 -12.03 6.34 11.04
C SER A 64 -10.91 6.76 10.07
N ALA A 65 -10.71 8.05 9.83
CA ALA A 65 -9.63 8.56 8.97
C ALA A 65 -8.23 8.29 9.54
N ALA A 66 -8.10 8.17 10.87
CA ALA A 66 -6.83 7.80 11.49
C ALA A 66 -6.43 6.36 11.13
N LEU A 67 -7.40 5.44 11.05
CA LEU A 67 -7.12 4.06 10.68
C LEU A 67 -6.73 3.94 9.21
N ASP A 68 -7.33 4.73 8.32
CA ASP A 68 -6.91 4.79 6.91
C ASP A 68 -5.52 5.38 6.71
N LEU A 69 -5.18 6.40 7.50
CA LEU A 69 -3.84 6.98 7.46
C LEU A 69 -2.78 5.98 7.93
N LEU A 70 -3.07 5.23 9.00
CA LEU A 70 -2.21 4.13 9.45
C LEU A 70 -2.10 3.02 8.41
N ALA A 71 -3.21 2.68 7.73
CA ALA A 71 -3.19 1.71 6.64
C ALA A 71 -2.33 2.18 5.47
N ALA A 72 -2.43 3.46 5.09
CA ALA A 72 -1.60 4.06 4.05
C ALA A 72 -0.11 3.99 4.40
N ASP A 73 0.26 4.38 5.63
CA ASP A 73 1.65 4.34 6.10
C ASP A 73 2.23 2.91 6.12
N ALA A 74 1.44 1.94 6.61
CA ALA A 74 1.83 0.54 6.61
C ALA A 74 2.04 0.01 5.18
N LEU A 75 1.12 0.31 4.25
CA LEU A 75 1.21 -0.13 2.86
C LEU A 75 2.41 0.51 2.13
N VAL A 76 2.71 1.79 2.36
CA VAL A 76 3.94 2.42 1.85
C VAL A 76 5.18 1.71 2.37
N THR A 77 5.22 1.42 3.68
CA THR A 77 6.36 0.73 4.30
C THR A 77 6.57 -0.66 3.69
N LEU A 78 5.49 -1.41 3.47
CA LEU A 78 5.57 -2.74 2.85
C LEU A 78 5.92 -2.68 1.36
N ALA A 79 5.46 -1.66 0.63
CA ALA A 79 5.85 -1.42 -0.76
C ALA A 79 7.37 -1.16 -0.87
N LEU A 80 7.90 -0.30 -0.01
CA LEU A 80 9.33 -0.03 0.08
C LEU A 80 10.13 -1.30 0.41
N LYS A 81 9.64 -2.10 1.36
CA LYS A 81 10.27 -3.39 1.71
C LYS A 81 10.26 -4.36 0.52
N ALA A 82 9.14 -4.50 -0.18
CA ALA A 82 9.03 -5.35 -1.36
C ALA A 82 10.04 -4.93 -2.44
N ARG A 83 10.14 -3.63 -2.73
CA ARG A 83 11.11 -3.11 -3.70
C ARG A 83 12.56 -3.31 -3.26
N ALA A 84 12.85 -3.16 -1.97
CA ALA A 84 14.19 -3.39 -1.42
C ALA A 84 14.63 -4.85 -1.57
N VAL A 85 13.69 -5.79 -1.44
CA VAL A 85 13.93 -7.23 -1.56
C VAL A 85 14.09 -7.64 -3.03
N GLU A 86 13.22 -7.16 -3.92
CA GLU A 86 13.26 -7.57 -5.34
C GLU A 86 14.35 -6.85 -6.13
N ARG A 87 14.46 -5.52 -5.98
CA ARG A 87 15.34 -4.66 -6.78
C ARG A 87 15.90 -3.50 -5.93
N PRO A 88 16.86 -3.75 -5.04
CA PRO A 88 17.40 -2.72 -4.13
C PRO A 88 17.98 -1.51 -4.87
N GLY A 89 18.58 -1.71 -6.06
CA GLY A 89 19.09 -0.63 -6.89
C GLY A 89 18.01 0.34 -7.41
N ALA A 90 16.75 -0.08 -7.46
CA ALA A 90 15.62 0.75 -7.85
C ALA A 90 14.87 1.38 -6.67
N LEU A 91 15.24 1.06 -5.42
CA LEU A 91 14.55 1.52 -4.22
C LEU A 91 14.53 3.05 -4.10
N ALA A 92 15.67 3.71 -4.35
CA ALA A 92 15.77 5.17 -4.23
C ALA A 92 14.83 5.88 -5.22
N ALA A 93 14.77 5.41 -6.47
CA ALA A 93 13.87 5.96 -7.48
C ALA A 93 12.39 5.69 -7.13
N PHE A 94 12.09 4.50 -6.62
CA PHE A 94 10.75 4.13 -6.18
C PHE A 94 10.27 5.00 -5.01
N ALA A 95 11.10 5.17 -3.97
CA ALA A 95 10.78 6.04 -2.84
C ALA A 95 10.57 7.51 -3.26
N ALA A 96 11.40 8.00 -4.20
CA ALA A 96 11.24 9.35 -4.75
C ALA A 96 9.90 9.51 -5.51
N ALA A 97 9.48 8.50 -6.28
CA ALA A 97 8.21 8.50 -6.98
C ALA A 97 7.03 8.58 -5.99
N LEU A 98 7.06 7.82 -4.90
CA LEU A 98 6.02 7.86 -3.85
C LEU A 98 5.88 9.23 -3.19
N GLY A 99 7.01 9.89 -2.89
CA GLY A 99 7.02 11.26 -2.35
C GLY A 99 6.56 12.32 -3.35
N GLY A 100 6.59 12.02 -4.66
CA GLY A 100 6.17 12.89 -5.75
C GLY A 100 4.67 12.89 -6.04
N VAL A 101 3.94 11.85 -5.63
CA VAL A 101 2.48 11.70 -5.87
C VAL A 101 1.66 12.86 -5.28
N GLY A 102 2.20 13.60 -4.29
CA GLY A 102 1.57 14.80 -3.72
C GLY A 102 1.87 16.14 -4.43
N LYS A 103 2.70 16.18 -5.48
CA LYS A 103 3.07 17.43 -6.19
C LYS A 103 2.37 17.66 -7.53
N ALA A 104 1.63 16.68 -8.06
CA ALA A 104 0.92 16.78 -9.34
C ALA A 104 -0.44 17.52 -9.25
N GLY A 105 -0.54 18.51 -8.37
CA GLY A 105 -1.77 19.27 -8.10
C GLY A 105 -1.51 20.75 -7.78
N ARG A 106 -0.45 21.35 -8.33
CA ARG A 106 -0.24 22.79 -8.36
C ARG A 106 -0.29 23.32 -9.77
#